data_AF-A0A2M7TS55-F1
#
_entry.id   AF-A0A2M7TS55-F1
#
_cell.length_a   1.000
_cell.length_b   1.000
_cell.length_c   1.000
_cell.angle_alpha   90.00
_cell.angle_beta   90.00
_cell.angle_gamma   90.00
#
_symmetry.space_group_name_H-M   'P 1'
#
loop_
_entity.id
_entity.type
_entity.pdbx_description
1 polymer ?
#
loop_
_entity_poly.entity_id
_entity_poly.type
_entity_poly.pdbx_seq_one_letter_code
_entity_poly.pdbx_strand_id
1 'polypeptide(L)'
;MFWYSWLLFFLLRLPSLFEPYWYGDEGVYLSLGQGINHGLTLYSQIHDNKPPLLYYLASLSSNLPAGWQVLGFRLLLLLWMIPTIYIFYLLSQKFLSKSLSRYSVLVFIIFSSIPLIEGNIANAEIFMLLPTLAALLLFYQPLHSLKFLFYIGLLLGLAFTLKVPVAIEFFFL
;
A
#
# COMPACT_ATOMS: atom_id res chain seq x y z
N MET A 1 -1.40 -11.43 -21.76
CA MET A 1 -2.20 -11.83 -20.59
C MET A 1 -1.79 -11.10 -19.32
N PHE A 2 -0.56 -11.25 -18.80
CA PHE A 2 -0.09 -10.40 -17.67
C PHE A 2 -0.14 -8.91 -18.04
N TRP A 3 0.27 -8.53 -19.25
CA TRP A 3 0.17 -7.12 -19.68
C TRP A 3 -1.26 -6.55 -19.72
N TYR A 4 -2.28 -7.40 -19.92
CA TYR A 4 -3.69 -6.95 -19.88
C TYR A 4 -4.18 -6.70 -18.45
N SER A 5 -3.52 -7.26 -17.42
CA SER A 5 -3.88 -7.00 -16.03
C SER A 5 -3.58 -5.56 -15.62
N TRP A 6 -2.59 -4.90 -16.25
CA TRP A 6 -2.36 -3.48 -16.07
C TRP A 6 -3.52 -2.63 -16.56
N LEU A 7 -4.04 -2.94 -17.76
CA LEU A 7 -5.20 -2.24 -18.30
C LEU A 7 -6.40 -2.38 -17.34
N LEU A 8 -6.67 -3.60 -16.85
CA LEU A 8 -7.71 -3.83 -15.85
C LEU A 8 -7.47 -3.01 -14.57
N PHE A 9 -6.25 -3.02 -14.03
CA PHE A 9 -5.90 -2.25 -12.84
C PHE A 9 -6.17 -0.75 -13.01
N PHE A 10 -5.71 -0.16 -14.11
CA PHE A 10 -5.95 1.25 -14.40
C PHE A 10 -7.44 1.54 -14.59
N LEU A 11 -8.17 0.69 -15.33
CA LEU A 11 -9.61 0.87 -15.53
C LEU A 11 -10.40 0.83 -14.22
N LEU A 12 -10.03 -0.05 -13.28
CA LEU A 12 -10.71 -0.16 -11.99
C LEU A 12 -10.38 1.00 -11.04
N ARG A 13 -9.16 1.56 -11.11
CA ARG A 13 -8.73 2.65 -10.22
C ARG A 13 -8.94 4.05 -10.77
N LEU A 14 -9.09 4.21 -12.07
CA LEU A 14 -9.29 5.53 -12.68
C LEU A 14 -10.49 6.27 -12.08
N PRO A 15 -11.66 5.65 -11.83
CA PRO A 15 -12.79 6.33 -11.22
C PRO A 15 -12.46 6.88 -9.82
N SER A 16 -11.73 6.11 -8.99
CA SER A 16 -11.47 6.51 -7.60
C SER A 16 -10.60 7.75 -7.49
N LEU A 17 -9.78 8.07 -8.51
CA LEU A 17 -9.00 9.31 -8.54
C LEU A 17 -9.86 10.58 -8.59
N PHE A 18 -11.07 10.48 -9.15
CA PHE A 18 -11.95 11.62 -9.40
C PHE A 18 -13.20 11.63 -8.50
N GLU A 19 -13.38 10.62 -7.67
CA GLU A 19 -14.43 10.62 -6.66
C GLU A 19 -14.23 11.77 -5.67
N PRO A 20 -15.30 12.47 -5.25
CA PRO A 20 -15.19 13.51 -4.24
C PRO A 20 -14.66 12.95 -2.91
N TYR A 21 -14.36 13.83 -1.97
CA TYR A 21 -14.09 13.40 -0.60
C TYR A 21 -15.36 12.76 -0.01
N TRP A 22 -15.28 11.47 0.32
CA TRP A 22 -16.41 10.73 0.91
C TRP A 22 -15.99 9.73 2.01
N TYR A 23 -14.71 9.33 2.05
CA TYR A 23 -14.22 8.36 3.02
C TYR A 23 -13.53 9.06 4.20
N GLY A 24 -13.99 8.77 5.41
CA GLY A 24 -13.55 9.44 6.64
C GLY A 24 -12.04 9.35 6.87
N ASP A 25 -11.48 8.13 6.77
CA ASP A 25 -10.07 7.87 7.07
C ASP A 25 -9.11 8.68 6.18
N GLU A 26 -9.40 8.82 4.88
CA GLU A 26 -8.55 9.61 3.97
C GLU A 26 -8.46 11.06 4.43
N GLY A 27 -9.54 11.59 5.00
CA GLY A 27 -9.60 12.95 5.54
C GLY A 27 -8.73 13.08 6.78
N VAL A 28 -8.82 12.12 7.70
CA VAL A 28 -7.94 12.07 8.89
C VAL A 28 -6.47 12.03 8.45
N TYR A 29 -6.12 11.16 7.50
CA TYR A 29 -4.74 11.01 7.03
C TYR A 29 -4.20 12.30 6.41
N LEU A 30 -5.00 12.95 5.56
CA LEU A 30 -4.64 14.22 4.94
C LEU A 30 -4.59 15.37 5.95
N SER A 31 -5.48 15.41 6.94
CA SER A 31 -5.42 16.43 8.00
C SER A 31 -4.15 16.32 8.84
N LEU A 32 -3.74 15.10 9.20
CA LEU A 32 -2.48 14.89 9.90
C LEU A 32 -1.28 15.18 8.97
N GLY A 33 -1.35 14.80 7.70
CA GLY A 33 -0.35 15.15 6.69
C GLY A 33 -0.17 16.66 6.53
N GLN A 34 -1.26 17.43 6.54
CA GLN A 34 -1.22 18.89 6.56
C GLN A 34 -0.57 19.40 7.84
N GLY A 35 -0.94 18.85 9.01
CA GLY A 35 -0.31 19.23 10.28
C GLY A 35 1.21 19.02 10.28
N ILE A 36 1.69 17.88 9.75
CA ILE A 36 3.12 17.59 9.57
C ILE A 36 3.79 18.68 8.72
N ASN A 37 3.17 19.07 7.60
CA ASN A 37 3.73 20.11 6.71
C ASN A 37 3.72 21.52 7.35
N HIS A 38 2.87 21.77 8.34
CA HIS A 38 2.90 22.98 9.17
C HIS A 38 3.92 22.90 10.32
N GLY A 39 4.75 21.85 10.37
CA GLY A 39 5.77 21.67 11.40
C GLY A 39 5.22 21.13 12.73
N LEU A 40 3.98 20.62 12.74
CA LEU A 40 3.43 19.98 13.93
C LEU A 40 4.02 18.58 14.10
N THR A 41 4.33 18.24 15.35
CA THR A 41 4.93 16.95 15.71
C THR A 41 3.84 15.91 15.94
N LEU A 42 3.96 14.79 15.22
CA LEU A 42 3.04 13.65 15.32
C LEU A 42 3.12 12.98 16.71
N TYR A 43 1.96 12.60 17.24
CA TYR A 43 1.72 12.01 18.57
C TYR A 43 2.00 12.90 19.78
N SER A 44 2.38 14.16 19.57
CA SER A 44 2.48 15.16 20.64
C SER A 44 1.58 16.36 20.43
N GLN A 45 1.50 16.88 19.20
CA GLN A 45 0.67 18.04 18.84
C GLN A 45 -0.53 17.65 17.96
N ILE A 46 -0.37 16.61 17.14
CA ILE A 46 -1.43 16.02 16.30
C ILE A 46 -1.42 14.50 16.49
N HIS A 47 -2.57 13.86 16.49
CA HIS A 47 -2.67 12.44 16.84
C HIS A 47 -3.85 11.75 16.14
N ASP A 48 -3.64 10.49 15.79
CA ASP A 48 -4.66 9.50 15.43
C ASP A 48 -4.15 8.09 15.79
N ASN A 49 -5.00 7.06 15.72
CA ASN A 49 -4.71 5.72 16.23
C ASN A 49 -3.87 4.82 15.29
N LYS A 50 -3.51 5.27 14.09
CA LYS A 50 -2.67 4.49 13.15
C LYS A 50 -1.17 4.74 13.36
N PRO A 51 -0.32 3.82 12.90
CA PRO A 51 1.13 4.01 12.86
C PRO A 51 1.60 5.15 11.93
N PRO A 52 2.83 5.67 12.10
CA PRO A 52 3.20 7.00 11.59
C PRO A 52 3.36 7.12 10.09
N LEU A 53 3.84 6.06 9.41
CA LEU A 53 4.33 6.17 8.04
C LEU A 53 3.21 6.59 7.07
N LEU A 54 1.97 6.21 7.36
CA LEU A 54 0.81 6.57 6.56
C LEU A 54 0.61 8.10 6.51
N TYR A 55 0.76 8.80 7.64
CA TYR A 55 0.57 10.25 7.70
C TYR A 55 1.70 11.00 6.98
N TYR A 56 2.93 10.47 7.03
CA TYR A 56 4.04 11.00 6.23
C TYR A 56 3.83 10.78 4.73
N LEU A 57 3.24 9.65 4.31
CA LEU A 57 2.84 9.46 2.92
C LEU A 57 1.73 10.44 2.52
N ALA A 58 0.73 10.66 3.38
CA ALA A 58 -0.33 11.64 3.16
C ALA A 58 0.20 13.08 3.13
N SER A 59 1.28 13.40 3.85
CA SER A 59 1.88 14.73 3.83
C SER A 59 2.46 15.09 2.46
N LEU A 60 2.87 14.09 1.66
CA LEU A 60 3.37 14.30 0.29
C LEU A 60 2.33 14.93 -0.64
N SER A 61 1.04 14.57 -0.50
CA SER A 61 -0.05 15.15 -1.27
C SER A 61 -0.71 16.35 -0.58
N SER A 62 -0.44 16.55 0.72
CA SER A 62 -1.09 17.59 1.53
C SER A 62 -0.68 19.01 1.15
N ASN A 63 0.47 19.20 0.47
CA ASN A 63 0.90 20.50 -0.05
C ASN A 63 0.27 20.88 -1.40
N LEU A 64 -0.51 19.99 -2.01
CA LEU A 64 -1.20 20.31 -3.25
C LEU A 64 -2.27 21.40 -3.02
N PRO A 65 -2.71 22.12 -4.07
CA PRO A 65 -3.78 23.11 -3.96
C PRO A 65 -5.09 22.49 -3.44
N ALA A 66 -5.91 23.29 -2.75
CA ALA A 66 -7.23 22.90 -2.25
C ALA A 66 -8.04 22.12 -3.31
N GLY A 67 -8.53 20.95 -2.94
CA GLY A 67 -9.28 20.06 -3.82
C GLY A 67 -8.41 18.99 -4.53
N TRP A 68 -7.10 19.16 -4.58
CA TRP A 68 -6.18 18.21 -5.21
C TRP A 68 -5.51 17.24 -4.22
N GLN A 69 -5.66 17.43 -2.92
CA GLN A 69 -4.98 16.59 -1.91
C GLN A 69 -5.45 15.14 -1.95
N VAL A 70 -6.77 14.93 -2.05
CA VAL A 70 -7.39 13.59 -2.13
C VAL A 70 -6.95 12.89 -3.41
N LEU A 71 -7.03 13.59 -4.56
CA LEU A 71 -6.54 13.07 -5.83
C LEU A 71 -5.07 12.69 -5.75
N GLY A 72 -4.22 13.56 -5.18
CA GLY A 72 -2.80 13.30 -5.01
C GLY A 72 -2.50 12.09 -4.13
N PHE A 73 -3.27 11.89 -3.06
CA PHE A 73 -3.09 10.74 -2.18
C PHE A 73 -3.53 9.43 -2.83
N ARG A 74 -4.64 9.44 -3.57
CA ARG A 74 -5.10 8.28 -4.35
C ARG A 74 -4.19 8.00 -5.55
N LEU A 75 -3.59 9.03 -6.14
CA LEU A 75 -2.55 8.88 -7.17
C LEU A 75 -1.30 8.23 -6.58
N LEU A 76 -0.87 8.65 -5.38
CA LEU A 76 0.22 7.99 -4.65
C LEU A 76 -0.10 6.50 -4.43
N LEU A 77 -1.30 6.16 -3.98
CA LEU A 77 -1.72 4.76 -3.82
C LEU A 77 -1.72 4.00 -5.16
N LEU A 78 -2.19 4.62 -6.24
CA LEU A 78 -2.16 4.02 -7.58
C LEU A 78 -0.72 3.69 -8.00
N LEU A 79 0.21 4.62 -7.82
CA LEU A 79 1.63 4.40 -8.12
C LEU A 79 2.25 3.34 -7.20
N TRP A 80 1.87 3.33 -5.91
CA TRP A 80 2.30 2.34 -4.92
C TRP A 80 1.88 0.91 -5.27
N MET A 81 0.70 0.75 -5.88
CA MET A 81 0.19 -0.57 -6.25
C MET A 81 0.83 -1.16 -7.50
N ILE A 82 1.49 -0.36 -8.35
CA ILE A 82 2.21 -0.87 -9.52
C ILE A 82 3.30 -1.88 -9.10
N PRO A 83 4.30 -1.53 -8.27
CA PRO A 83 5.29 -2.51 -7.81
C PRO A 83 4.64 -3.61 -6.95
N THR A 84 3.56 -3.30 -6.21
CA THR A 84 2.85 -4.27 -5.37
C THR A 84 2.31 -5.43 -6.20
N ILE A 85 1.61 -5.14 -7.29
CA ILE A 85 1.04 -6.13 -8.21
C ILE A 85 2.14 -6.98 -8.85
N TYR A 86 3.25 -6.34 -9.24
CA TYR A 86 4.37 -7.05 -9.84
C TYR A 86 5.04 -8.01 -8.85
N ILE A 87 5.29 -7.56 -7.62
CA ILE A 87 5.85 -8.40 -6.55
C ILE A 87 4.90 -9.54 -6.19
N PHE A 88 3.59 -9.27 -6.11
CA PHE A 88 2.58 -10.32 -5.91
C PHE A 88 2.66 -11.41 -6.99
N TYR A 89 2.81 -11.03 -8.26
CA TYR A 89 2.98 -11.98 -9.36
C TYR A 89 4.27 -12.81 -9.25
N LEU A 90 5.38 -12.21 -8.80
CA LEU A 90 6.63 -12.93 -8.57
C LEU A 90 6.49 -13.92 -7.41
N LEU A 91 5.82 -13.49 -6.33
CA LEU A 91 5.57 -14.32 -5.16
C LEU A 91 4.63 -15.48 -5.50
N SER A 92 3.54 -15.23 -6.25
CA SER A 92 2.59 -16.28 -6.63
C SER A 92 3.24 -17.39 -7.44
N GLN A 93 4.24 -17.07 -8.28
CA GLN A 93 4.98 -18.06 -9.07
C GLN A 93 5.86 -18.99 -8.22
N LYS A 94 6.07 -18.70 -6.93
CA LYS A 94 6.74 -19.64 -6.00
C LYS A 94 5.84 -20.82 -5.62
N PHE A 95 4.52 -20.66 -5.72
CA PHE A 95 3.54 -21.65 -5.26
C PHE A 95 2.63 -22.18 -6.38
N LEU A 96 2.46 -21.41 -7.45
CA LEU A 96 1.50 -21.68 -8.52
C LEU A 96 2.19 -21.79 -9.88
N SER A 97 1.56 -22.52 -10.80
CA SER A 97 1.98 -22.52 -12.20
C SER A 97 1.87 -21.11 -12.82
N LYS A 98 2.61 -20.85 -13.90
CA LYS A 98 2.57 -19.56 -14.61
C LYS A 98 1.17 -19.17 -15.09
N SER A 99 0.30 -20.13 -15.37
CA SER A 99 -1.09 -19.85 -15.76
C SER A 99 -1.91 -19.43 -14.54
N LEU A 100 -1.86 -20.22 -13.46
CA LEU A 100 -2.59 -19.92 -12.22
C LEU A 100 -2.14 -18.61 -11.57
N SER A 101 -0.84 -18.31 -11.61
CA SER A 101 -0.29 -17.02 -11.16
C SER A 101 -0.88 -15.82 -11.91
N ARG A 102 -1.21 -15.97 -13.20
CA ARG A 102 -1.87 -14.89 -13.95
C ARG A 102 -3.31 -14.69 -13.49
N TYR A 103 -4.04 -15.78 -13.22
CA TYR A 103 -5.40 -15.68 -12.69
C TYR A 103 -5.42 -15.12 -11.27
N SER A 104 -4.48 -15.52 -10.39
CA SER A 104 -4.40 -14.98 -9.04
C SER A 104 -4.12 -13.48 -9.02
N VAL A 105 -3.28 -12.98 -9.95
CA VAL A 105 -3.06 -11.53 -10.12
C VAL A 105 -4.32 -10.79 -10.53
N LEU A 106 -5.16 -11.37 -11.41
CA LEU A 106 -6.42 -10.74 -11.78
C LEU A 106 -7.36 -10.63 -10.58
N VAL A 107 -7.49 -11.72 -9.80
CA VAL A 107 -8.28 -11.73 -8.57
C VAL A 107 -7.75 -10.69 -7.57
N PHE A 108 -6.43 -10.66 -7.35
CA PHE A 108 -5.78 -9.68 -6.49
C PHE A 108 -6.10 -8.24 -6.92
N ILE A 109 -5.91 -7.91 -8.21
CA ILE A 109 -6.20 -6.58 -8.76
C ILE A 109 -7.65 -6.18 -8.54
N ILE A 110 -8.61 -7.09 -8.79
CA ILE A 110 -10.03 -6.82 -8.60
C ILE A 110 -10.28 -6.44 -7.14
N PHE A 111 -9.95 -7.32 -6.19
CA PHE A 111 -10.23 -7.09 -4.78
C PHE A 111 -9.44 -5.92 -4.18
N SER A 112 -8.23 -5.65 -4.66
CA SER A 112 -7.42 -4.51 -4.24
C SER A 112 -7.72 -3.22 -4.98
N SER A 113 -8.77 -3.16 -5.81
CA SER A 113 -9.11 -1.96 -6.60
C SER A 113 -10.60 -1.63 -6.61
N ILE A 114 -11.47 -2.51 -6.10
CA ILE A 114 -12.92 -2.26 -6.00
C ILE A 114 -13.34 -1.94 -4.55
N PRO A 115 -14.46 -1.25 -4.34
CA PRO A 115 -14.92 -0.86 -3.01
C PRO A 115 -15.48 -2.00 -2.14
N LEU A 116 -15.63 -3.22 -2.69
CA LEU A 116 -16.23 -4.35 -1.99
C LEU A 116 -15.59 -4.64 -0.61
N ILE A 117 -14.27 -4.44 -0.51
CA ILE A 117 -13.49 -4.58 0.74
C ILE A 117 -12.56 -3.37 0.93
N GLU A 118 -13.00 -2.18 0.49
CA GLU A 118 -12.23 -0.93 0.58
C GLU A 118 -10.90 -0.94 -0.21
N GLY A 119 -10.75 -1.82 -1.20
CA GLY A 119 -9.52 -1.94 -1.99
C GLY A 119 -9.18 -0.69 -2.82
N ASN A 120 -10.18 0.09 -3.19
CA ASN A 120 -10.02 1.34 -3.96
C ASN A 120 -9.52 2.52 -3.09
N ILE A 121 -9.62 2.42 -1.77
CA ILE A 121 -9.34 3.51 -0.83
C ILE A 121 -7.83 3.61 -0.55
N ALA A 122 -7.31 4.83 -0.42
CA ALA A 122 -5.95 5.08 0.06
C ALA A 122 -5.83 4.83 1.56
N ASN A 123 -5.94 3.55 1.96
CA ASN A 123 -5.92 3.11 3.35
C ASN A 123 -4.63 2.35 3.71
N ALA A 124 -4.33 2.29 5.01
CA ALA A 124 -3.16 1.63 5.57
C ALA A 124 -3.02 0.17 5.13
N GLU A 125 -4.15 -0.52 5.03
CA GLU A 125 -4.36 -1.90 4.59
C GLU A 125 -3.77 -2.16 3.21
N ILE A 126 -3.92 -1.19 2.31
CA ILE A 126 -3.49 -1.32 0.92
C ILE A 126 -2.03 -0.89 0.80
N PHE A 127 -1.62 0.16 1.52
CA PHE A 127 -0.22 0.59 1.55
C PHE A 127 0.71 -0.47 2.15
N MET A 128 0.30 -1.19 3.20
CA MET A 128 1.15 -2.22 3.82
C MET A 128 1.47 -3.41 2.90
N LEU A 129 0.67 -3.64 1.85
CA LEU A 129 0.85 -4.79 0.95
C LEU A 129 2.22 -4.80 0.28
N LEU A 130 2.73 -3.65 -0.18
CA LEU A 130 4.02 -3.59 -0.86
C LEU A 130 5.17 -4.11 0.00
N PRO A 131 5.47 -3.50 1.18
CA PRO A 131 6.57 -3.96 2.01
C PRO A 131 6.34 -5.37 2.54
N THR A 132 5.11 -5.77 2.89
CA THR A 132 4.82 -7.15 3.35
C THR A 132 5.11 -8.17 2.25
N LEU A 133 4.59 -7.98 1.03
CA LEU A 133 4.82 -8.90 -0.08
C LEU A 133 6.28 -8.93 -0.53
N ALA A 134 6.98 -7.78 -0.46
CA ALA A 134 8.41 -7.71 -0.75
C ALA A 134 9.24 -8.52 0.27
N ALA A 135 8.90 -8.42 1.57
CA ALA A 135 9.54 -9.20 2.62
C ALA A 135 9.34 -10.70 2.40
N LEU A 136 8.10 -11.13 2.11
CA LEU A 136 7.77 -12.52 1.79
C LEU A 136 8.55 -13.00 0.54
N LEU A 137 8.60 -12.20 -0.52
CA LEU A 137 9.32 -12.57 -1.74
C LEU A 137 10.83 -12.76 -1.48
N LEU A 138 11.43 -11.92 -0.64
CA LEU A 138 12.84 -12.06 -0.25
C LEU A 138 13.07 -13.29 0.62
N PHE A 139 12.14 -13.58 1.55
CA PHE A 139 12.19 -14.77 2.39
C PHE A 139 12.18 -16.07 1.57
N TYR A 140 11.41 -16.14 0.49
CA TYR A 140 11.38 -17.31 -0.41
C TYR A 140 12.52 -17.35 -1.46
N GLN A 141 13.60 -16.59 -1.26
CA GLN A 141 14.80 -16.74 -2.08
C GLN A 141 15.75 -17.79 -1.48
N PRO A 142 16.48 -18.56 -2.30
CA PRO A 142 17.33 -19.65 -1.80
C PRO A 142 18.52 -19.17 -0.95
N LEU A 143 18.90 -17.89 -1.06
CA LEU A 143 20.08 -17.32 -0.40
C LEU A 143 19.69 -16.55 0.86
N HIS A 144 20.02 -17.10 2.02
CA HIS A 144 19.72 -16.51 3.33
C HIS A 144 20.99 -15.98 3.99
N SER A 145 21.57 -14.91 3.45
CA SER A 145 22.65 -14.20 4.14
C SER A 145 22.07 -13.24 5.19
N LEU A 146 22.90 -12.83 6.17
CA LEU A 146 22.51 -11.81 7.16
C LEU A 146 21.98 -10.52 6.51
N LYS A 147 22.48 -10.18 5.32
CA LYS A 147 22.00 -9.05 4.53
C LYS A 147 20.54 -9.23 4.08
N PHE A 148 20.14 -10.43 3.66
CA PHE A 148 18.74 -10.70 3.29
C PHE A 148 17.82 -10.61 4.51
N LEU A 149 18.21 -11.22 5.65
CA LEU A 149 17.45 -11.16 6.89
C LEU A 149 17.25 -9.72 7.38
N PHE A 150 18.29 -8.89 7.27
CA PHE A 150 18.21 -7.46 7.58
C PHE A 150 17.15 -6.75 6.72
N TYR A 151 17.14 -6.96 5.40
CA TYR A 151 16.15 -6.31 4.53
C TYR A 151 14.73 -6.83 4.75
N ILE A 152 14.55 -8.12 5.05
CA ILE A 152 13.25 -8.68 5.42
C ILE A 152 12.74 -7.97 6.68
N GLY A 153 13.56 -7.89 7.74
CA GLY A 153 13.21 -7.17 8.97
C GLY A 153 12.89 -5.69 8.74
N LEU A 154 13.68 -5.01 7.89
CA LEU A 154 13.43 -3.62 7.53
C LEU A 154 12.08 -3.44 6.83
N LEU A 155 11.76 -4.30 5.84
CA LEU A 155 10.50 -4.23 5.12
C LEU A 155 9.30 -4.53 6.03
N LEU A 156 9.39 -5.56 6.88
CA LEU A 156 8.33 -5.85 7.85
C LEU A 156 8.17 -4.71 8.88
N GLY A 157 9.26 -4.09 9.31
CA GLY A 157 9.23 -2.89 10.16
C GLY A 157 8.52 -1.72 9.48
N LEU A 158 8.82 -1.46 8.20
CA LEU A 158 8.11 -0.43 7.42
C LEU A 158 6.62 -0.75 7.29
N ALA A 159 6.28 -2.00 6.98
CA ALA A 159 4.89 -2.46 6.92
C ALA A 159 4.16 -2.28 8.26
N PHE A 160 4.82 -2.60 9.39
CA PHE A 160 4.29 -2.36 10.73
C PHE A 160 4.03 -0.88 11.01
N THR A 161 4.92 0.02 10.55
CA THR A 161 4.70 1.47 10.64
C THR A 161 3.63 2.02 9.71
N LEU A 162 3.06 1.20 8.82
CA LEU A 162 1.84 1.51 8.08
C LEU A 162 0.62 0.93 8.79
N LYS A 163 0.68 -0.33 9.21
CA LYS A 163 -0.42 -0.99 9.91
C LYS A 163 0.07 -2.08 10.87
N VAL A 164 -0.41 -2.01 12.12
CA VAL A 164 -0.03 -2.91 13.22
C VAL A 164 -0.24 -4.41 12.94
N PRO A 165 -1.30 -4.86 12.23
CA PRO A 165 -1.54 -6.29 12.01
C PRO A 165 -0.36 -7.05 11.42
N VAL A 166 0.53 -6.37 10.68
CA VAL A 166 1.81 -6.89 10.15
C VAL A 166 2.66 -7.62 11.20
N ALA A 167 2.52 -7.26 12.47
CA ALA A 167 3.21 -7.96 13.56
C ALA A 167 2.84 -9.45 13.63
N ILE A 168 1.65 -9.84 13.17
CA ILE A 168 1.21 -11.23 13.10
C ILE A 168 1.99 -11.97 12.00
N GLU A 169 2.18 -11.36 10.83
CA GLU A 169 2.99 -11.91 9.74
C GLU A 169 4.43 -12.19 10.17
N PHE A 170 4.98 -11.38 11.09
CA PHE A 170 6.30 -11.61 11.67
C PHE A 170 6.40 -12.95 12.42
N PHE A 171 5.31 -13.41 13.04
CA PHE A 171 5.31 -14.69 13.77
C PHE A 171 5.25 -15.92 12.84
N PHE A 172 4.85 -15.75 11.58
CA PHE A 172 4.70 -16.85 10.62
C PHE A 172 5.84 -16.97 9.60
N LEU A 173 6.82 -16.06 9.65
CA LEU A 173 8.07 -16.10 8.87
C LEU A 173 9.20 -16.71 9.69
#